data_AF-A0A524DG90-F1
#
_entry.id   AF-A0A524DG90-F1
#
_cell.length_a   1.000
_cell.length_b   1.000
_cell.length_c   1.000
_cell.angle_alpha   90.00
_cell.angle_beta   90.00
_cell.angle_gamma   90.00
#
_symmetry.space_group_name_H-M   'P 1'
#
loop_
_entity.id
_entity.type
_entity.pdbx_description
1 polymer ?
#
loop_
_entity_poly.entity_id
_entity_poly.type
_entity_poly.pdbx_seq_one_letter_code
_entity_poly.pdbx_strand_id
1 'polypeptide(L)'
;TIFIGKIGIDNFGDQMIQHLSDEGINTEYMIRTNEEHSGVAFIMIDENGENMISVAPGANATLNHSEIEQYSDIIKNASSIGVQMEIPTKTIKKIYEIASKGNAVKILNPAPLKPLPKSLFNYLDIIIPNQVELVRLHSLLGFEGNEDIKNVTTENVISMSKDIANLGTKYIITTLGSKGCIVYDSQKDQALNVPSFKVDAIDTVGAGDCFNGVLASQLSKGKNIIESVKIANCAASIAVTRKGAQASMPYQNEIMERVKKYKKLYQTTLIE
;
A
#
# COMPACT_ATOMS: atom_id res chain seq x y z
N THR A 1 4.41 -12.80 9.47
CA THR A 1 4.20 -11.35 9.39
C THR A 1 3.83 -10.85 10.77
N ILE A 2 4.31 -9.66 11.17
CA ILE A 2 3.89 -8.99 12.40
C ILE A 2 2.94 -7.85 12.00
N PHE A 3 1.84 -7.69 12.73
CA PHE A 3 0.91 -6.58 12.53
C PHE A 3 0.87 -5.71 13.80
N ILE A 4 1.23 -4.43 13.64
CA ILE A 4 1.20 -3.43 14.71
C ILE A 4 0.06 -2.47 14.39
N GLY A 5 -0.89 -2.37 15.30
CA GLY A 5 -2.07 -1.51 15.17
C GLY A 5 -2.70 -1.28 16.55
N LYS A 6 -3.75 -0.46 16.59
CA LYS A 6 -4.52 -0.21 17.81
C LYS A 6 -5.99 -0.50 17.56
N ILE A 7 -6.58 -1.31 18.42
CA ILE A 7 -7.94 -1.82 18.26
C ILE A 7 -8.69 -1.78 19.59
N GLY A 8 -10.00 -1.60 19.53
CA GLY A 8 -10.85 -1.52 20.71
C GLY A 8 -10.91 -2.85 21.46
N ILE A 9 -11.19 -2.78 22.75
CA ILE A 9 -11.63 -3.93 23.54
C ILE A 9 -13.16 -4.03 23.37
N ASP A 10 -13.55 -4.54 22.21
CA ASP A 10 -14.94 -4.79 21.83
C ASP A 10 -15.03 -6.03 20.93
N ASN A 11 -16.26 -6.46 20.63
CA ASN A 11 -16.51 -7.66 19.83
C ASN A 11 -15.86 -7.60 18.43
N PHE A 12 -15.80 -6.41 17.81
CA PHE A 12 -15.14 -6.24 16.51
C PHE A 12 -13.63 -6.44 16.65
N GLY A 13 -13.02 -5.94 17.72
CA GLY A 13 -11.61 -6.13 18.02
C GLY A 13 -11.25 -7.59 18.24
N ASP A 14 -12.06 -8.31 19.00
CA ASP A 14 -11.86 -9.74 19.25
C ASP A 14 -11.98 -10.57 17.96
N GLN A 15 -13.00 -10.29 17.15
CA GLN A 15 -13.19 -10.96 15.86
C GLN A 15 -12.03 -10.71 14.90
N MET A 16 -11.55 -9.47 14.81
CA MET A 16 -10.45 -9.12 13.92
C MET A 16 -9.13 -9.79 14.36
N ILE A 17 -8.83 -9.81 15.66
CA ILE A 17 -7.62 -10.47 16.16
C ILE A 17 -7.67 -11.97 15.90
N GLN A 18 -8.82 -12.61 16.15
CA GLN A 18 -8.98 -14.03 15.86
C GLN A 18 -8.79 -14.30 14.36
N HIS A 19 -9.44 -13.52 13.50
CA HIS A 19 -9.32 -13.67 12.04
C HIS A 19 -7.88 -13.53 11.55
N LEU A 20 -7.15 -12.51 12.01
CA LEU A 20 -5.74 -12.32 11.65
C LEU A 20 -4.86 -13.47 12.16
N SER A 21 -5.14 -13.99 13.36
CA SER A 21 -4.43 -15.13 13.92
C SER A 21 -4.67 -16.41 13.11
N ASP A 22 -5.91 -16.64 12.66
CA ASP A 22 -6.27 -17.78 11.81
C ASP A 22 -5.54 -17.72 10.44
N GLU A 23 -5.29 -16.50 9.92
CA GLU A 23 -4.45 -16.27 8.72
C GLU A 23 -2.93 -16.34 9.00
N GLY A 24 -2.52 -16.69 10.22
CA GLY A 24 -1.11 -16.87 10.60
C GLY A 24 -0.34 -15.56 10.80
N ILE A 25 -1.03 -14.45 11.05
CA ILE A 25 -0.43 -13.15 11.36
C ILE A 25 -0.14 -13.08 12.86
N ASN A 26 1.06 -12.63 13.24
CA ASN A 26 1.39 -12.39 14.63
C ASN A 26 0.72 -11.09 15.11
N THR A 27 -0.29 -11.25 15.97
CA THR A 27 -1.11 -10.18 16.56
C THR A 27 -0.68 -9.81 17.98
N GLU A 28 0.43 -10.34 18.51
CA GLU A 28 0.95 -10.01 19.85
C GLU A 28 1.21 -8.51 20.03
N TYR A 29 1.48 -7.80 18.93
CA TYR A 29 1.77 -6.37 18.90
C TYR A 29 0.55 -5.50 18.54
N MET A 30 -0.65 -6.08 18.55
CA MET A 30 -1.90 -5.34 18.46
C MET A 30 -2.23 -4.72 19.81
N ILE A 31 -2.17 -3.40 19.89
CA ILE A 31 -2.50 -2.65 21.09
C ILE A 31 -4.02 -2.69 21.31
N ARG A 32 -4.44 -3.19 22.46
CA ARG A 32 -5.84 -3.21 22.89
C ARG A 32 -6.13 -1.96 23.74
N THR A 33 -7.24 -1.27 23.49
CA THR A 33 -7.64 -0.09 24.28
C THR A 33 -9.11 -0.13 24.71
N ASN A 34 -9.39 0.37 25.92
CA ASN A 34 -10.74 0.66 26.41
C ASN A 34 -11.15 2.13 26.16
N GLU A 35 -10.24 2.96 25.64
CA GLU A 35 -10.46 4.41 25.45
C GLU A 35 -11.34 4.70 24.23
N GLU A 36 -11.30 3.84 23.21
CA GLU A 36 -12.00 4.00 21.94
C GLU A 36 -12.47 2.65 21.41
N HIS A 37 -13.51 2.68 20.58
CA HIS A 37 -14.00 1.51 19.85
C HIS A 37 -13.09 1.15 18.67
N SER A 38 -13.18 -0.09 18.20
CA SER A 38 -12.55 -0.51 16.95
C SER A 38 -13.04 0.34 15.78
N GLY A 39 -12.12 0.65 14.85
CA GLY A 39 -12.48 1.40 13.65
C GLY A 39 -13.49 0.65 12.79
N VAL A 40 -14.45 1.38 12.22
CA VAL A 40 -15.49 0.82 11.35
C VAL A 40 -15.59 1.61 10.06
N ALA A 41 -15.87 0.90 8.96
CA ALA A 41 -16.14 1.48 7.66
C ALA A 41 -17.55 1.07 7.20
N PHE A 42 -18.37 2.05 6.88
CA PHE A 42 -19.68 1.86 6.28
C PHE A 42 -19.56 2.01 4.77
N ILE A 43 -19.76 0.90 4.06
CA ILE A 43 -19.72 0.85 2.61
C ILE A 43 -21.16 0.84 2.10
N MET A 44 -21.54 1.91 1.41
CA MET A 44 -22.84 2.06 0.75
C MET A 44 -22.63 1.86 -0.74
N ILE A 45 -23.47 1.04 -1.38
CA ILE A 45 -23.44 0.80 -2.82
C ILE A 45 -24.80 1.20 -3.37
N ASP A 46 -24.83 2.09 -4.35
CA ASP A 46 -26.07 2.52 -4.99
C ASP A 46 -26.59 1.47 -6.00
N GLU A 47 -27.75 1.74 -6.59
CA GLU A 47 -28.37 0.86 -7.60
C GLU A 47 -27.55 0.74 -8.90
N ASN A 48 -26.65 1.68 -9.16
CA ASN A 48 -25.76 1.70 -10.32
C ASN A 48 -24.42 1.00 -10.05
N GLY A 49 -24.18 0.56 -8.82
CA GLY A 49 -22.93 -0.06 -8.39
C GLY A 49 -21.83 0.94 -7.99
N GLU A 50 -22.15 2.23 -7.87
CA GLU A 50 -21.25 3.23 -7.30
C GLU A 50 -21.12 3.03 -5.80
N ASN A 51 -19.91 3.12 -5.26
CA ASN A 51 -19.64 2.93 -3.83
C ASN A 51 -19.29 4.25 -3.12
N MET A 52 -19.78 4.40 -1.88
CA MET A 52 -19.38 5.44 -0.94
C MET A 52 -18.91 4.78 0.35
N ILE A 53 -17.73 5.18 0.83
CA ILE A 53 -17.15 4.64 2.07
C ILE A 53 -17.09 5.77 3.10
N SER A 54 -17.79 5.59 4.22
CA SER A 54 -17.71 6.45 5.39
C SER A 54 -16.94 5.72 6.49
N VAL A 55 -15.88 6.34 7.01
CA VAL A 55 -14.98 5.70 7.99
C VAL A 55 -15.08 6.41 9.33
N ALA A 56 -15.31 5.66 10.40
CA ALA A 56 -15.09 6.07 11.77
C ALA A 56 -13.79 5.41 12.26
N PRO A 57 -12.66 6.15 12.34
CA PRO A 57 -11.35 5.55 12.59
C PRO A 57 -11.22 4.84 13.95
N GLY A 58 -11.98 5.28 14.96
CA GLY A 58 -11.91 4.74 16.33
C GLY A 58 -10.49 4.71 16.88
N ALA A 59 -10.13 3.58 17.49
CA ALA A 59 -8.83 3.30 18.07
C ALA A 59 -7.63 3.54 17.11
N ASN A 60 -7.81 3.42 15.79
CA ASN A 60 -6.74 3.69 14.82
C ASN A 60 -6.28 5.16 14.87
N ALA A 61 -7.18 6.10 15.12
CA ALA A 61 -6.83 7.53 15.21
C ALA A 61 -6.07 7.89 16.48
N THR A 62 -6.07 7.03 17.49
CA THR A 62 -5.39 7.25 18.78
C THR A 62 -4.06 6.50 18.90
N LEU A 63 -3.65 5.75 17.87
CA LEU A 63 -2.33 5.13 17.81
C LEU A 63 -1.25 6.21 17.76
N ASN A 64 -0.56 6.41 18.87
CA ASN A 64 0.39 7.49 19.02
C ASN A 64 1.85 7.02 18.85
N HIS A 65 2.74 7.99 18.65
CA HIS A 65 4.16 7.71 18.41
C HIS A 65 4.89 7.05 19.59
N SER A 66 4.47 7.27 20.84
CA SER A 66 5.13 6.71 22.02
C SER A 66 4.78 5.23 22.19
N GLU A 67 3.55 4.86 21.83
CA GLU A 67 3.14 3.45 21.73
C GLU A 67 3.88 2.70 20.62
N ILE A 68 4.43 3.39 19.60
CA ILE A 68 5.26 2.76 18.57
C ILE A 68 6.72 2.62 19.04
N GLU A 69 7.23 3.56 19.83
CA GLU A 69 8.62 3.55 20.29
C GLU A 69 8.98 2.30 21.11
N GLN A 70 8.03 1.75 21.88
CA GLN A 70 8.21 0.47 22.59
C GLN A 70 8.50 -0.72 21.66
N TYR A 71 8.11 -0.65 20.39
CA TYR A 71 8.37 -1.69 19.38
C TYR A 71 9.56 -1.36 18.48
N SER A 72 10.43 -0.42 18.88
CA SER A 72 11.54 0.04 18.05
C SER A 72 12.47 -1.08 17.58
N ASP A 73 12.74 -2.07 18.42
CA ASP A 73 13.62 -3.19 18.05
C ASP A 73 13.02 -4.07 16.96
N ILE A 74 11.71 -4.32 17.03
CA ILE A 74 10.99 -5.10 16.00
C ILE A 74 10.99 -4.35 14.68
N ILE A 75 10.70 -3.05 14.72
CA ILE A 75 10.67 -2.19 13.54
C ILE A 75 12.06 -2.12 12.89
N LYS A 76 13.14 -1.93 13.67
CA LYS A 76 14.52 -1.90 13.15
C LYS A 76 14.94 -3.22 12.51
N ASN A 77 14.52 -4.35 13.08
CA ASN A 77 14.93 -5.68 12.64
C ASN A 77 14.02 -6.28 11.56
N ALA A 78 12.97 -5.59 11.14
CA ALA A 78 12.10 -6.03 10.06
C ALA A 78 12.85 -6.11 8.72
N SER A 79 12.47 -7.04 7.86
CA SER A 79 13.01 -7.13 6.48
C SER A 79 12.28 -6.18 5.53
N SER A 80 11.00 -5.91 5.78
CA SER A 80 10.18 -4.94 5.05
C SER A 80 9.10 -4.39 5.97
N ILE A 81 8.71 -3.14 5.78
CA ILE A 81 7.63 -2.48 6.51
C ILE A 81 6.69 -1.82 5.51
N GLY A 82 5.40 -2.11 5.64
CA GLY A 82 4.33 -1.46 4.90
C GLY A 82 3.43 -0.66 5.84
N VAL A 83 3.12 0.59 5.51
CA VAL A 83 2.19 1.43 6.28
C VAL A 83 1.24 2.15 5.33
N GLN A 84 -0.04 2.26 5.69
CA GLN A 84 -1.06 3.07 5.00
C GLN A 84 -1.32 4.38 5.76
N MET A 85 -2.21 5.23 5.26
CA MET A 85 -2.49 6.55 5.85
C MET A 85 -3.71 6.59 6.78
N GLU A 86 -4.16 5.45 7.30
CA GLU A 86 -5.33 5.38 8.19
C GLU A 86 -5.01 5.66 9.68
N ILE A 87 -3.73 5.75 10.04
CA ILE A 87 -3.26 6.16 11.37
C ILE A 87 -2.73 7.62 11.34
N PRO A 88 -2.44 8.25 12.49
CA PRO A 88 -1.93 9.63 12.52
C PRO A 88 -0.60 9.80 11.77
N THR A 89 -0.48 10.86 10.97
CA THR A 89 0.75 11.15 10.17
C THR A 89 2.01 11.27 11.04
N LYS A 90 1.89 11.79 12.27
CA LYS A 90 3.01 11.86 13.22
C LYS A 90 3.54 10.47 13.58
N THR A 91 2.64 9.51 13.77
CA THR A 91 2.95 8.10 14.04
C THR A 91 3.61 7.44 12.83
N ILE A 92 3.06 7.66 11.63
CA ILE A 92 3.65 7.16 10.36
C ILE A 92 5.10 7.64 10.23
N LYS A 93 5.34 8.96 10.40
CA LYS A 93 6.70 9.51 10.34
C LYS A 93 7.62 8.85 11.35
N LYS A 94 7.15 8.63 12.58
CA LYS A 94 7.96 7.99 13.62
C LYS A 94 8.32 6.54 13.28
N ILE A 95 7.39 5.77 12.72
CA ILE A 95 7.65 4.39 12.26
C ILE A 95 8.83 4.38 11.28
N TYR A 96 8.80 5.27 10.28
CA TYR A 96 9.86 5.32 9.26
C TYR A 96 11.18 5.90 9.78
N GLU A 97 11.14 6.84 10.71
CA GLU A 97 12.33 7.32 11.41
C GLU A 97 13.02 6.18 12.17
N ILE A 98 12.27 5.34 12.89
CA ILE A 98 12.81 4.16 13.57
C ILE A 98 13.34 3.14 12.56
N ALA A 99 12.56 2.83 11.53
CA ALA A 99 12.92 1.87 10.48
C ALA A 99 14.19 2.29 9.71
N SER A 100 14.46 3.59 9.59
CA SER A 100 15.67 4.11 8.95
C SER A 100 16.97 3.72 9.65
N LYS A 101 16.90 3.31 10.92
CA LYS A 101 18.04 2.81 11.71
C LYS A 101 18.33 1.32 11.46
N GLY A 102 17.54 0.66 10.61
CA GLY A 102 17.68 -0.73 10.22
C GLY A 102 17.71 -0.91 8.71
N ASN A 103 17.59 -2.16 8.26
CA ASN A 103 17.70 -2.53 6.84
C ASN A 103 16.36 -2.85 6.17
N ALA A 104 15.24 -2.57 6.84
CA ALA A 104 13.90 -2.81 6.30
C ALA A 104 13.69 -2.04 4.99
N VAL A 105 13.06 -2.70 4.01
CA VAL A 105 12.48 -2.01 2.86
C VAL A 105 11.22 -1.25 3.31
N LYS A 106 11.22 0.08 3.17
CA LYS A 106 10.19 0.98 3.72
C LYS A 106 9.20 1.40 2.64
N ILE A 107 7.95 0.95 2.79
CA ILE A 107 6.88 1.03 1.78
C ILE A 107 5.68 1.80 2.32
N LEU A 108 5.40 2.97 1.75
CA LEU A 108 4.20 3.75 2.07
C LEU A 108 3.12 3.58 1.00
N ASN A 109 1.92 3.15 1.40
CA ASN A 109 0.71 3.37 0.61
C ASN A 109 0.10 4.71 1.05
N PRO A 110 0.07 5.76 0.21
CA PRO A 110 -0.46 7.06 0.58
C PRO A 110 -2.01 7.11 0.46
N ALA A 111 -2.71 6.11 1.02
CA ALA A 111 -4.17 5.98 0.97
C ALA A 111 -4.78 5.76 2.36
N PRO A 112 -5.91 6.40 2.69
CA PRO A 112 -6.46 7.57 2.01
C PRO A 112 -5.52 8.77 2.18
N LEU A 113 -5.32 9.56 1.14
CA LEU A 113 -4.30 10.61 1.14
C LEU A 113 -4.59 11.71 2.18
N LYS A 114 -3.60 11.97 3.04
CA LYS A 114 -3.57 13.13 3.97
C LYS A 114 -2.29 13.94 3.71
N PRO A 115 -2.19 15.19 4.21
CA PRO A 115 -0.94 15.94 4.11
C PRO A 115 0.24 15.19 4.72
N LEU A 116 1.36 15.15 3.99
CA LEU A 116 2.62 14.51 4.40
C LEU A 116 3.75 15.55 4.45
N PRO A 117 4.58 15.56 5.50
CA PRO A 117 5.74 16.44 5.53
C PRO A 117 6.80 15.96 4.51
N LYS A 118 7.39 16.88 3.73
CA LYS A 118 8.47 16.56 2.76
C LYS A 118 9.64 15.78 3.39
N SER A 119 9.93 16.03 4.68
CA SER A 119 10.96 15.29 5.42
C SER A 119 10.73 13.77 5.51
N LEU A 120 9.49 13.29 5.33
CA LEU A 120 9.17 11.86 5.37
C LEU A 120 9.83 11.08 4.23
N PHE A 121 9.92 11.69 3.04
CA PHE A 121 10.34 11.02 1.81
C PHE A 121 11.79 10.53 1.85
N ASN A 122 12.64 11.17 2.67
CA ASN A 122 14.02 10.74 2.93
C ASN A 122 14.14 9.39 3.66
N TYR A 123 13.05 8.92 4.29
CA TYR A 123 13.03 7.64 5.00
C TYR A 123 12.40 6.51 4.18
N LEU A 124 11.75 6.83 3.04
CA LEU A 124 11.00 5.87 2.26
C LEU A 124 11.86 5.29 1.14
N ASP A 125 11.77 3.97 0.94
CA ASP A 125 12.31 3.34 -0.27
C ASP A 125 11.27 3.33 -1.38
N ILE A 126 9.99 3.14 -1.03
CA ILE A 126 8.91 2.93 -1.99
C ILE A 126 7.67 3.71 -1.53
N ILE A 127 7.02 4.40 -2.46
CA ILE A 127 5.65 4.91 -2.30
C ILE A 127 4.74 4.39 -3.41
N ILE A 128 3.50 4.03 -3.07
CA ILE A 128 2.59 3.31 -3.97
C ILE A 128 1.24 4.02 -4.09
N PRO A 129 1.18 5.21 -4.73
CA PRO A 129 -0.09 5.87 -4.99
C PRO A 129 -0.85 5.19 -6.13
N ASN A 130 -2.18 5.33 -6.14
CA ASN A 130 -2.94 5.25 -7.38
C ASN A 130 -2.82 6.54 -8.21
N GLN A 131 -3.36 6.56 -9.43
CA GLN A 131 -3.29 7.73 -10.32
C GLN A 131 -3.85 9.02 -9.68
N VAL A 132 -4.98 8.93 -8.96
CA VAL A 132 -5.63 10.09 -8.31
C VAL A 132 -4.80 10.56 -7.11
N GLU A 133 -4.29 9.63 -6.32
CA GLU A 133 -3.44 9.90 -5.16
C GLU A 133 -2.10 10.52 -5.59
N LEU A 134 -1.53 10.12 -6.73
CA LEU A 134 -0.29 10.70 -7.24
C LEU A 134 -0.46 12.18 -7.56
N VAL A 135 -1.50 12.53 -8.33
CA VAL A 135 -1.80 13.92 -8.69
C VAL A 135 -2.04 14.75 -7.44
N ARG A 136 -2.88 14.25 -6.52
CA ARG A 136 -3.20 14.96 -5.29
C ARG A 136 -2.00 15.10 -4.36
N LEU A 137 -1.13 14.08 -4.30
CA LEU A 137 0.10 14.14 -3.51
C LEU A 137 1.07 15.16 -4.08
N HIS A 138 1.26 15.18 -5.40
CA HIS A 138 2.11 16.16 -6.10
C HIS A 138 1.66 17.60 -5.79
N SER A 139 0.36 17.86 -5.90
CA SER A 139 -0.25 19.15 -5.54
C SER A 139 -0.07 19.51 -4.05
N LEU A 140 -0.34 18.56 -3.13
CA LEU A 140 -0.17 18.79 -1.68
C LEU A 140 1.28 19.05 -1.27
N LEU A 141 2.25 18.58 -2.05
CA LEU A 141 3.67 18.86 -1.86
C LEU A 141 4.09 20.22 -2.45
N GLY A 142 3.17 20.95 -3.08
CA GLY A 142 3.40 22.28 -3.64
C GLY A 142 4.27 22.28 -4.89
N PHE A 143 4.22 21.20 -5.67
CA PHE A 143 4.78 21.20 -7.02
C PHE A 143 3.79 21.84 -7.99
N GLU A 144 4.31 22.58 -8.96
CA GLU A 144 3.51 23.11 -10.07
C GLU A 144 3.28 22.01 -11.10
N GLY A 145 2.05 21.81 -11.59
CA GLY A 145 1.77 20.74 -12.54
C GLY A 145 0.31 20.33 -12.66
N ASN A 146 0.05 19.37 -13.55
CA ASN A 146 -1.27 18.96 -14.05
C ASN A 146 -2.32 18.73 -12.95
N GLU A 147 -3.24 19.68 -12.78
CA GLU A 147 -4.36 19.61 -11.83
C GLU A 147 -5.55 18.78 -12.39
N ASP A 148 -5.51 18.44 -13.68
CA ASP A 148 -6.60 17.69 -14.31
C ASP A 148 -6.47 16.18 -14.05
N ILE A 149 -7.04 15.76 -12.93
CA ILE A 149 -7.16 14.35 -12.52
C ILE A 149 -7.81 13.48 -13.62
N LYS A 150 -8.63 14.07 -14.52
CA LYS A 150 -9.35 13.29 -15.56
C LYS A 150 -8.47 12.96 -16.77
N ASN A 151 -7.41 13.74 -17.03
CA ASN A 151 -6.58 13.62 -18.23
C ASN A 151 -5.10 13.41 -17.92
N VAL A 152 -4.80 12.51 -16.99
CA VAL A 152 -3.43 12.18 -16.60
C VAL A 152 -2.80 11.21 -17.61
N THR A 153 -1.80 11.67 -18.35
CA THR A 153 -1.03 10.83 -19.30
C THR A 153 0.09 10.05 -18.62
N THR A 154 0.69 9.09 -19.34
CA THR A 154 1.89 8.36 -18.88
C THR A 154 3.04 9.30 -18.57
N GLU A 155 3.27 10.31 -19.42
CA GLU A 155 4.31 11.32 -19.26
C GLU A 155 4.07 12.16 -17.99
N ASN A 156 2.81 12.50 -17.69
CA ASN A 156 2.48 13.18 -16.45
C ASN A 156 2.79 12.31 -15.23
N VAL A 157 2.44 11.02 -15.26
CA VAL A 157 2.76 10.08 -14.18
C VAL A 157 4.26 10.02 -13.94
N ILE A 158 5.07 9.93 -15.00
CA ILE A 158 6.53 9.87 -14.91
C ILE A 158 7.09 11.19 -14.35
N SER A 159 6.63 12.33 -14.86
CA SER A 159 7.07 13.65 -14.40
C SER A 159 6.77 13.86 -12.91
N MET A 160 5.54 13.59 -12.47
CA MET A 160 5.16 13.72 -11.06
C MET A 160 5.92 12.73 -10.17
N SER A 161 6.14 11.51 -10.66
CA SER A 161 6.96 10.51 -9.95
C SER A 161 8.39 11.00 -9.76
N LYS A 162 8.98 11.62 -10.78
CA LYS A 162 10.32 12.22 -10.71
C LYS A 162 10.41 13.33 -9.68
N ASP A 163 9.46 14.27 -9.69
CA ASP A 163 9.41 15.36 -8.71
C ASP A 163 9.34 14.85 -7.27
N ILE A 164 8.47 13.87 -7.02
CA ILE A 164 8.31 13.28 -5.68
C ILE A 164 9.55 12.48 -5.28
N ALA A 165 10.13 11.70 -6.20
CA ALA A 165 11.34 10.93 -5.94
C ALA A 165 12.54 11.81 -5.59
N ASN A 166 12.65 13.00 -6.19
CA ASN A 166 13.68 13.99 -5.87
C ASN A 166 13.63 14.49 -4.42
N LEU A 167 12.55 14.23 -3.67
CA LEU A 167 12.48 14.46 -2.22
C LEU A 167 13.20 13.39 -1.38
N GLY A 168 13.76 12.34 -2.01
CA GLY A 168 14.59 11.33 -1.36
C GLY A 168 14.07 9.89 -1.46
N THR A 169 12.98 9.64 -2.19
CA THR A 169 12.39 8.29 -2.32
C THR A 169 12.94 7.55 -3.55
N LYS A 170 13.29 6.27 -3.38
CA LYS A 170 13.94 5.48 -4.42
C LYS A 170 12.99 5.04 -5.55
N TYR A 171 11.81 4.55 -5.19
CA TYR A 171 10.82 4.06 -6.14
C TYR A 171 9.46 4.71 -5.95
N ILE A 172 8.86 5.15 -7.05
CA ILE A 172 7.44 5.53 -7.10
C ILE A 172 6.72 4.48 -7.95
N ILE A 173 5.75 3.78 -7.36
CA ILE A 173 4.96 2.75 -8.06
C ILE A 173 3.54 3.27 -8.19
N THR A 174 3.20 3.80 -9.36
CA THR A 174 1.86 4.36 -9.60
C THR A 174 0.95 3.28 -10.15
N THR A 175 -0.10 2.90 -9.41
CA THR A 175 -1.09 1.94 -9.87
C THR A 175 -2.13 2.60 -10.80
N LEU A 176 -2.47 1.90 -11.88
CA LEU A 176 -3.31 2.38 -13.00
C LEU A 176 -4.51 1.45 -13.25
N GLY A 177 -4.96 0.75 -12.21
CA GLY A 177 -6.07 -0.22 -12.29
C GLY A 177 -5.81 -1.32 -13.31
N SER A 178 -6.75 -1.51 -14.25
CA SER A 178 -6.67 -2.53 -15.31
C SER A 178 -5.50 -2.33 -16.28
N LYS A 179 -4.85 -1.15 -16.30
CA LYS A 179 -3.66 -0.88 -17.10
C LYS A 179 -2.37 -1.39 -16.45
N GLY A 180 -2.39 -1.74 -15.16
CA GLY A 180 -1.23 -2.22 -14.42
C GLY A 180 -0.62 -1.12 -13.56
N CYS A 181 0.70 -0.95 -13.64
CA CYS A 181 1.38 0.12 -12.91
C CYS A 181 2.63 0.62 -13.65
N ILE A 182 3.01 1.86 -13.36
CA ILE A 182 4.30 2.44 -13.76
C ILE A 182 5.23 2.44 -12.56
N VAL A 183 6.45 1.92 -12.73
CA VAL A 183 7.52 1.94 -11.73
C VAL A 183 8.58 2.94 -12.17
N TYR A 184 8.73 4.04 -11.43
CA TYR A 184 9.83 4.99 -11.62
C TYR A 184 10.98 4.65 -10.66
N ASP A 185 12.20 4.47 -11.20
CA ASP A 185 13.45 4.21 -10.47
C ASP A 185 14.32 5.49 -10.50
N SER A 186 14.43 6.16 -9.36
CA SER A 186 15.15 7.43 -9.27
C SER A 186 16.67 7.29 -9.40
N GLN A 187 17.22 6.10 -9.13
CA GLN A 187 18.66 5.86 -9.28
C GLN A 187 19.07 5.74 -10.74
N LYS A 188 18.15 5.29 -11.59
CA LYS A 188 18.37 5.13 -13.03
C LYS A 188 17.74 6.24 -13.86
N ASP A 189 16.91 7.07 -13.24
CA ASP A 189 16.03 8.04 -13.92
C ASP A 189 15.22 7.36 -15.04
N GLN A 190 14.61 6.21 -14.73
CA GLN A 190 13.91 5.36 -15.70
C GLN A 190 12.52 4.98 -15.21
N ALA A 191 11.57 4.91 -16.14
CA ALA A 191 10.23 4.40 -15.89
C ALA A 191 10.01 3.06 -16.62
N LEU A 192 9.37 2.12 -15.93
CA LEU A 192 9.00 0.82 -16.48
C LEU A 192 7.49 0.64 -16.41
N ASN A 193 6.89 0.26 -17.53
CA ASN A 193 5.49 -0.14 -17.57
C ASN A 193 5.36 -1.62 -17.19
N VAL A 194 4.51 -1.93 -16.21
CA VAL A 194 4.16 -3.30 -15.84
C VAL A 194 2.67 -3.52 -16.11
N PRO A 195 2.30 -4.21 -17.20
CA PRO A 195 0.91 -4.38 -17.58
C PRO A 195 0.15 -5.27 -16.57
N SER A 196 -1.15 -5.01 -16.40
CA SER A 196 -2.05 -5.88 -15.64
C SER A 196 -2.50 -7.11 -16.43
N PHE A 197 -3.10 -8.05 -15.70
CA PHE A 197 -3.75 -9.22 -16.24
C PHE A 197 -5.18 -8.83 -16.61
N LYS A 198 -5.58 -9.15 -17.84
CA LYS A 198 -6.98 -8.99 -18.25
C LYS A 198 -7.83 -10.04 -17.54
N VAL A 199 -8.77 -9.56 -16.73
CA VAL A 199 -9.70 -10.37 -15.93
C VAL A 199 -11.06 -9.69 -15.94
N ASP A 200 -12.11 -10.48 -15.74
CA ASP A 200 -13.47 -9.96 -15.52
C ASP A 200 -13.59 -9.59 -14.03
N ALA A 201 -13.53 -8.28 -13.74
CA ALA A 201 -13.58 -7.78 -12.38
C ALA A 201 -15.00 -7.89 -11.80
N ILE A 202 -15.11 -8.38 -10.57
CA ILE A 202 -16.35 -8.50 -9.80
C ILE A 202 -16.43 -7.42 -8.73
N ASP A 203 -15.33 -7.18 -8.01
CA ASP A 203 -15.24 -6.20 -6.93
C ASP A 203 -13.78 -5.76 -6.79
N THR A 204 -13.49 -4.47 -6.85
CA THR A 204 -12.11 -3.94 -6.83
C THR A 204 -11.63 -3.56 -5.43
N VAL A 205 -12.48 -3.69 -4.42
CA VAL A 205 -12.14 -3.37 -3.03
C VAL A 205 -11.00 -4.27 -2.55
N GLY A 206 -9.98 -3.65 -1.94
CA GLY A 206 -8.81 -4.37 -1.42
C GLY A 206 -7.74 -4.73 -2.47
N ALA A 207 -7.93 -4.41 -3.77
CA ALA A 207 -6.92 -4.70 -4.79
C ALA A 207 -5.58 -3.99 -4.54
N GLY A 208 -5.64 -2.74 -4.08
CA GLY A 208 -4.46 -1.97 -3.66
C GLY A 208 -3.76 -2.59 -2.45
N ASP A 209 -4.52 -3.02 -1.43
CA ASP A 209 -3.98 -3.67 -0.24
C ASP A 209 -3.34 -5.02 -0.58
N CYS A 210 -3.98 -5.80 -1.47
CA CYS A 210 -3.42 -7.04 -2.00
C CYS A 210 -2.08 -6.79 -2.69
N PHE A 211 -2.01 -5.76 -3.54
CA PHE A 211 -0.78 -5.38 -4.23
C PHE A 211 0.33 -5.03 -3.22
N ASN A 212 0.03 -4.17 -2.24
CA ASN A 212 0.99 -3.72 -1.23
C ASN A 212 1.49 -4.87 -0.36
N GLY A 213 0.58 -5.70 0.17
CA GLY A 213 0.92 -6.82 1.04
C GLY A 213 1.78 -7.87 0.33
N VAL A 214 1.45 -8.20 -0.92
CA VAL A 214 2.22 -9.15 -1.72
C VAL A 214 3.58 -8.55 -2.11
N LEU A 215 3.64 -7.28 -2.49
CA LEU A 215 4.91 -6.62 -2.78
C LEU A 215 5.84 -6.64 -1.56
N ALA A 216 5.35 -6.25 -0.39
CA ALA A 216 6.11 -6.31 0.87
C ALA A 216 6.59 -7.73 1.18
N SER A 217 5.71 -8.73 1.05
CA SER A 217 6.06 -10.15 1.25
C SER A 217 7.20 -10.60 0.33
N GLN A 218 7.19 -10.21 -0.94
CA GLN A 218 8.23 -10.60 -1.90
C GLN A 218 9.56 -9.87 -1.62
N LEU A 219 9.51 -8.58 -1.27
CA LEU A 219 10.70 -7.81 -0.91
C LEU A 219 11.34 -8.28 0.39
N SER A 220 10.53 -8.73 1.37
CA SER A 220 11.03 -9.34 2.61
C SER A 220 11.90 -10.59 2.37
N LYS A 221 11.69 -11.26 1.22
CA LYS A 221 12.44 -12.45 0.78
C LYS A 221 13.66 -12.09 -0.08
N GLY A 222 14.01 -10.81 -0.18
CA GLY A 222 15.15 -10.32 -0.97
C GLY A 222 14.94 -10.37 -2.49
N LYS A 223 13.70 -10.48 -2.97
CA LYS A 223 13.42 -10.50 -4.42
C LYS A 223 13.68 -9.15 -5.07
N ASN A 224 13.94 -9.18 -6.38
CA ASN A 224 14.05 -7.98 -7.20
C ASN A 224 12.73 -7.19 -7.22
N ILE A 225 12.81 -5.86 -7.22
CA ILE A 225 11.66 -4.96 -7.21
C ILE A 225 10.68 -5.21 -8.37
N ILE A 226 11.17 -5.36 -9.60
CA ILE A 226 10.33 -5.55 -10.79
C ILE A 226 9.66 -6.92 -10.76
N GLU A 227 10.37 -7.97 -10.33
CA GLU A 227 9.75 -9.29 -10.14
C GLU A 227 8.66 -9.24 -9.07
N SER A 228 8.92 -8.54 -7.97
CA SER A 228 7.99 -8.39 -6.85
C SER A 228 6.74 -7.62 -7.27
N VAL A 229 6.88 -6.54 -8.04
CA VAL A 229 5.76 -5.78 -8.62
C VAL A 229 4.91 -6.63 -9.56
N LYS A 230 5.53 -7.45 -10.42
CA LYS A 230 4.76 -8.35 -11.31
C LYS A 230 3.94 -9.37 -10.52
N ILE A 231 4.51 -9.92 -9.44
CA ILE A 231 3.81 -10.88 -8.58
C ILE A 231 2.69 -10.19 -7.80
N ALA A 232 2.91 -8.97 -7.31
CA ALA A 232 1.89 -8.15 -6.67
C ALA A 232 0.73 -7.81 -7.61
N ASN A 233 1.03 -7.41 -8.85
CA ASN A 233 0.04 -7.13 -9.88
C ASN A 233 -0.76 -8.40 -10.25
N CYS A 234 -0.08 -9.55 -10.32
CA CYS A 234 -0.74 -10.84 -10.49
C CYS A 234 -1.71 -11.13 -9.36
N ALA A 235 -1.31 -10.92 -8.10
CA ALA A 235 -2.18 -11.17 -6.96
C ALA A 235 -3.40 -10.24 -6.94
N ALA A 236 -3.20 -8.94 -7.19
CA ALA A 236 -4.29 -7.98 -7.29
C ALA A 236 -5.30 -8.37 -8.38
N SER A 237 -4.82 -8.90 -9.52
CA SER A 237 -5.72 -9.41 -10.57
C SER A 237 -6.57 -10.61 -10.16
N ILE A 238 -6.18 -11.37 -9.13
CA ILE A 238 -6.99 -12.43 -8.56
C ILE A 238 -8.02 -11.84 -7.61
N ALA A 239 -7.56 -10.94 -6.72
CA ALA A 239 -8.42 -10.29 -5.73
C ALA A 239 -9.63 -9.64 -6.39
N VAL A 240 -9.44 -8.91 -7.50
CA VAL A 240 -10.55 -8.22 -8.20
C VAL A 240 -11.61 -9.16 -8.81
N THR A 241 -11.36 -10.48 -8.87
CA THR A 241 -12.30 -11.49 -9.38
C THR A 241 -13.16 -12.12 -8.28
N ARG A 242 -13.07 -11.62 -7.05
CA ARG A 242 -13.78 -12.11 -5.86
C ARG A 242 -14.45 -10.94 -5.16
N LYS A 243 -15.46 -11.22 -4.34
CA LYS A 243 -16.15 -10.19 -3.55
C LYS A 243 -15.46 -9.96 -2.21
N GLY A 244 -15.46 -8.70 -1.75
CA GLY A 244 -15.01 -8.30 -0.43
C GLY A 244 -13.50 -8.04 -0.32
N ALA A 245 -13.11 -7.22 0.65
CA ALA A 245 -11.72 -6.81 0.86
C ALA A 245 -10.82 -7.99 1.29
N GLN A 246 -10.83 -8.35 2.57
CA GLN A 246 -9.96 -9.40 3.11
C GLN A 246 -10.28 -10.77 2.51
N ALA A 247 -11.56 -11.08 2.31
CA ALA A 247 -12.02 -12.35 1.75
C ALA A 247 -11.60 -12.59 0.29
N SER A 248 -11.21 -11.55 -0.46
CA SER A 248 -10.72 -11.70 -1.84
C SER A 248 -9.23 -12.02 -1.93
N MET A 249 -8.48 -11.87 -0.85
CA MET A 249 -7.01 -12.00 -0.86
C MET A 249 -6.61 -13.42 -1.30
N PRO A 250 -5.76 -13.57 -2.33
CA PRO A 250 -5.34 -14.87 -2.81
C PRO A 250 -4.22 -15.48 -1.95
N TYR A 251 -4.23 -16.81 -1.85
CA TYR A 251 -3.12 -17.55 -1.24
C TYR A 251 -1.92 -17.66 -2.19
N GLN A 252 -0.74 -17.91 -1.62
CA GLN A 252 0.52 -17.96 -2.36
C GLN A 252 0.50 -18.97 -3.52
N ASN A 253 -0.11 -20.15 -3.35
CA ASN A 253 -0.24 -21.15 -4.41
C ASN A 253 -1.04 -20.61 -5.61
N GLU A 254 -2.15 -19.92 -5.36
CA GLU A 254 -3.02 -19.35 -6.40
C GLU A 254 -2.29 -18.27 -7.23
N ILE A 255 -1.51 -17.43 -6.54
CA ILE A 255 -0.66 -16.43 -7.18
C ILE A 255 0.36 -17.13 -8.08
N MET A 256 1.09 -18.10 -7.54
CA MET A 256 2.17 -18.78 -8.29
C MET A 256 1.66 -19.60 -9.47
N GLU A 257 0.47 -20.20 -9.39
CA GLU A 257 -0.19 -20.87 -10.51
C GLU A 257 -0.52 -19.89 -11.64
N ARG A 258 -1.05 -18.72 -11.31
CA ARG A 258 -1.34 -17.68 -12.31
C ARG A 258 -0.07 -17.12 -12.93
N VAL A 259 0.98 -16.88 -12.14
CA VAL A 259 2.31 -16.49 -12.64
C VAL A 259 2.83 -17.49 -13.67
N LYS A 260 2.72 -18.81 -13.42
CA LYS A 260 3.15 -19.85 -14.37
C LYS A 260 2.37 -19.80 -15.68
N LYS A 261 1.05 -19.59 -15.62
CA LYS A 261 0.16 -19.56 -16.80
C LYS A 261 0.48 -18.41 -17.75
N TYR A 262 1.04 -17.32 -17.22
CA TYR A 262 1.21 -16.06 -17.95
C TYR A 262 2.67 -15.62 -18.07
N LYS A 263 3.63 -16.55 -18.09
CA LYS A 263 5.07 -16.25 -18.27
C LYS A 263 5.37 -15.31 -19.45
N LYS A 264 4.56 -15.30 -20.52
CA LYS A 264 4.72 -14.41 -21.67
C LYS A 264 4.41 -12.92 -21.36
N LEU A 265 3.54 -12.62 -20.39
CA LEU A 265 3.23 -11.25 -19.95
C LEU A 265 4.36 -10.61 -19.11
N TYR A 266 5.42 -11.37 -18.78
CA TYR A 266 6.58 -10.88 -18.03
C TYR A 266 7.60 -10.12 -18.90
N GLN A 267 7.36 -9.92 -20.21
CA GLN A 267 8.21 -9.03 -21.00
C GLN A 267 7.93 -7.58 -20.56
N THR A 268 8.78 -7.04 -19.67
CA THR A 268 8.73 -5.63 -19.30
C THR A 268 9.19 -4.81 -20.50
N THR A 269 8.47 -3.75 -20.83
CA THR A 269 8.93 -2.78 -21.82
C THR A 269 9.42 -1.53 -21.07
N LEU A 270 10.62 -1.08 -21.41
CA LEU A 270 11.08 0.25 -21.03
C LEU A 270 10.14 1.28 -21.67
N ILE A 271 9.79 2.32 -20.92
CA ILE A 271 9.14 3.49 -21.50
C ILE A 271 10.29 4.39 -21.95
N GLU A 272 10.42 4.61 -23.26
CA GLU A 272 11.36 5.57 -23.84
C GLU A 272 10.97 7.01 -23.49
#